data_AF-A0A2U1P648-F1
#
_entry.id   AF-A0A2U1P648-F1
#
_cell.length_a   1.000
_cell.length_b   1.000
_cell.length_c   1.000
_cell.angle_alpha   90.00
_cell.angle_beta   90.00
_cell.angle_gamma   90.00
#
_symmetry.space_group_name_H-M   'P 1'
#
loop_
_entity.id
_entity.type
_entity.pdbx_description
1 polymer ?
#
loop_
_entity_poly.entity_id
_entity_poly.type
_entity_poly.pdbx_seq_one_letter_code
_entity_poly.pdbx_strand_id
1 'polypeptide(L)'
;MAPRYKLKCLPGDEEAEDRISELPEFIVDNILLRLDSSKDRVRVIALSKKWCALTASFPYLDFNFDEFRLGLYGTSYHDVAAYLFYKYVEHSVSRFCYQQILKNLHTFKLRTWFKDKKEVGIINKCLEFILEKGVKVLDIEIILSTNLQTNYRLPIGPSSSVSSLTSLKMSTKLLPFSLTDDDVAAFKYLKVLHFNLVSLDPHVIEHLTVSCRLLEELTVEYCSGLKKFHVYGCLQNLNKLRFSGNVGVEEIDIKAPNLRECHLFVKHVEGKGAPSMNLGSCKLLRTLHLARSPFLTSKGLSDFVSNFPFLENLSVCLDNRQASLETPVDFEQLKVTQSQPYELEHVELGLETIEDISVVDAVLLFCRPRSLSVVSNFYSIHIKEQGRVVKFIYDKLLQHEDEAHTRIQIEWSDAVASNSILTTFSDHQLRETVTLIKEEVVQEEENNNC
;
A
#
# COMPACT_ATOMS: atom_id res chain seq x y z
N MET A 1 -43.33 13.19 34.08
CA MET A 1 -42.60 14.45 34.34
C MET A 1 -41.51 14.16 35.36
N ALA A 2 -40.25 14.01 34.91
CA ALA A 2 -39.10 13.89 35.80
C ALA A 2 -38.45 15.28 35.98
N PRO A 3 -37.91 15.62 37.17
CA PRO A 3 -37.43 16.96 37.44
C PRO A 3 -36.10 17.22 36.72
N ARG A 4 -36.01 18.37 36.04
CA ARG A 4 -34.75 18.93 35.54
C ARG A 4 -33.92 19.39 36.73
N TYR A 5 -32.87 18.66 37.07
CA TYR A 5 -31.82 19.18 37.95
C TYR A 5 -31.04 20.25 37.17
N LYS A 6 -31.32 21.53 37.44
CA LYS A 6 -30.39 22.61 37.11
C LYS A 6 -29.21 22.50 38.09
N LEU A 7 -28.02 22.20 37.58
CA LEU A 7 -26.79 22.46 38.33
C LEU A 7 -26.76 23.97 38.65
N LYS A 8 -26.85 24.30 39.95
CA LYS A 8 -26.58 25.65 40.44
C LYS A 8 -25.07 25.87 40.34
N CYS A 9 -24.66 26.85 39.53
CA CYS A 9 -23.30 27.38 39.57
C CYS A 9 -23.08 28.03 40.94
N LEU A 10 -21.94 27.76 41.57
CA LEU A 10 -21.51 28.45 42.78
C LEU A 10 -21.15 29.90 42.43
N PRO A 11 -21.45 30.88 43.30
CA PRO A 11 -21.13 32.29 43.02
C PRO A 11 -19.62 32.49 43.24
N GLY A 12 -18.86 32.47 42.15
CA GLY A 12 -17.40 32.65 42.18
C GLY A 12 -16.63 32.20 40.94
N ASP A 13 -17.22 31.41 40.04
CA ASP A 13 -16.57 31.11 38.75
C ASP A 13 -16.80 32.29 37.80
N GLU A 14 -15.76 33.09 37.58
CA GLU A 14 -15.62 33.87 36.34
C GLU A 14 -15.96 32.92 35.17
N GLU A 15 -16.85 33.33 34.27
CA GLU A 15 -17.15 32.55 33.06
C GLU A 15 -15.82 32.22 32.39
N ALA A 16 -15.38 30.97 32.49
CA ALA A 16 -14.11 30.54 31.92
C ALA A 16 -14.14 30.87 30.43
N GLU A 17 -13.37 31.89 30.05
CA GLU A 17 -13.39 32.47 28.71
C GLU A 17 -13.09 31.37 27.70
N ASP A 18 -14.02 31.11 26.77
CA ASP A 18 -13.90 30.05 25.76
C ASP A 18 -12.95 30.48 24.63
N ARG A 19 -11.66 30.55 24.98
CA ARG A 19 -10.56 30.95 24.10
C ARG A 19 -10.37 30.01 22.92
N ILE A 20 -10.82 28.75 23.04
CA ILE A 20 -10.72 27.74 21.97
C ILE A 20 -11.74 28.02 20.86
N SER A 21 -12.90 28.62 21.19
CA SER A 21 -13.85 29.12 20.20
C SER A 21 -13.39 30.38 19.47
N GLU A 22 -12.38 31.09 19.95
CA GLU A 22 -11.86 32.28 19.28
C GLU A 22 -10.87 31.97 18.15
N LEU A 23 -10.39 30.73 18.06
CA LEU A 23 -9.43 30.32 17.03
C LEU A 23 -9.98 30.55 15.61
N PRO A 24 -9.16 31.06 14.67
CA PRO A 24 -9.54 31.18 13.26
C PRO A 24 -9.92 29.84 12.65
N GLU A 25 -10.84 29.83 11.68
CA GLU A 25 -11.34 28.58 11.06
C GLU A 25 -10.20 27.73 10.46
N PHE A 26 -9.21 28.37 9.82
CA PHE A 26 -8.08 27.64 9.23
C PHE A 26 -7.21 26.92 10.27
N ILE A 27 -7.15 27.41 11.51
CA ILE A 27 -6.45 26.73 12.61
C ILE A 27 -7.26 25.52 13.08
N VAL A 28 -8.58 25.69 13.23
CA VAL A 28 -9.48 24.59 13.59
C VAL A 28 -9.44 23.49 12.52
N ASP A 29 -9.49 23.84 11.24
CA ASP A 29 -9.37 22.89 10.12
C ASP A 29 -8.05 22.11 10.20
N ASN A 30 -6.92 22.78 10.48
CA ASN A 30 -5.62 22.12 10.69
C ASN A 30 -5.59 21.19 11.91
N ILE A 31 -6.26 21.56 13.00
CA ILE A 31 -6.39 20.70 14.18
C ILE A 31 -7.21 19.45 13.81
N LEU A 32 -8.36 19.62 13.15
CA LEU A 32 -9.24 18.52 12.73
C LEU A 32 -8.55 17.55 11.76
N LEU A 33 -7.67 18.05 10.89
CA LEU A 33 -6.85 17.24 9.97
C LEU A 33 -5.81 16.37 10.70
N ARG A 34 -5.33 16.81 11.86
CA ARG A 34 -4.34 16.09 12.68
C ARG A 34 -4.96 15.12 13.69
N LEU A 35 -6.29 15.07 13.78
CA LEU A 35 -6.96 14.08 14.60
C LEU A 35 -6.98 12.75 13.83
N ASP A 36 -6.21 11.78 14.31
CA ASP A 36 -6.04 10.51 13.60
C ASP A 36 -7.31 9.66 13.63
N SER A 37 -8.09 9.70 14.74
CA SER A 37 -9.27 8.86 14.91
C SER A 37 -10.59 9.61 14.66
N SER A 38 -11.55 8.88 14.10
CA SER A 38 -12.96 9.28 14.01
C SER A 38 -13.54 9.66 15.38
N LYS A 39 -13.11 8.96 16.44
CA LYS A 39 -13.54 9.20 17.83
C LYS A 39 -13.08 10.57 18.35
N ASP A 40 -11.84 10.96 18.06
CA ASP A 40 -11.32 12.25 18.52
C ASP A 40 -11.98 13.42 17.79
N ARG A 41 -12.28 13.24 16.49
CA ARG A 41 -13.09 14.20 15.73
C ARG A 41 -14.49 14.38 16.30
N VAL A 42 -15.12 13.33 16.83
CA VAL A 42 -16.43 13.43 17.49
C VAL A 42 -16.32 14.13 18.84
N ARG A 43 -15.26 13.87 19.62
CA ARG A 43 -15.06 14.50 20.94
C ARG A 43 -14.97 16.02 20.85
N VAL A 44 -14.30 16.54 19.83
CA VAL A 44 -14.14 17.99 19.67
C VAL A 44 -15.45 18.72 19.34
N ILE A 45 -16.48 18.01 18.85
CA ILE A 45 -17.83 18.58 18.65
C ILE A 45 -18.42 19.10 19.97
N ALA A 46 -18.06 18.48 21.10
CA ALA A 46 -18.55 18.86 22.42
C ALA A 46 -17.88 20.12 23.00
N LEU A 47 -16.80 20.62 22.38
CA LEU A 47 -16.05 21.79 22.88
C LEU A 47 -16.89 23.06 22.83
N SER A 48 -17.56 23.33 21.71
CA SER A 48 -18.47 24.46 21.58
C SER A 48 -19.39 24.34 20.38
N LYS A 49 -20.38 25.26 20.28
CA LYS A 49 -21.25 25.35 19.10
C LYS A 49 -20.46 25.67 17.82
N LYS A 50 -19.37 26.44 17.92
CA LYS A 50 -18.51 26.77 16.78
C LYS A 50 -17.79 25.52 16.27
N TRP A 51 -17.18 24.75 17.19
CA TRP A 51 -16.52 23.49 16.84
C TRP A 51 -17.50 22.47 16.26
N CYS A 52 -18.70 22.36 16.81
CA CYS A 52 -19.77 21.54 16.24
C CYS A 52 -20.13 21.93 14.80
N ALA A 53 -20.21 23.24 14.48
CA ALA A 53 -20.48 23.71 13.14
C ALA A 53 -19.30 23.49 12.17
N LEU A 54 -18.07 23.74 12.63
CA LEU A 54 -16.85 23.56 11.82
C LEU A 54 -16.60 22.09 11.50
N THR A 55 -16.68 21.19 12.49
CA THR A 55 -16.56 19.74 12.25
C THR A 55 -17.63 19.22 11.30
N ALA A 56 -18.85 19.78 11.37
CA ALA A 56 -19.92 19.37 10.46
C ALA A 56 -19.72 19.80 8.99
N SER A 57 -18.93 20.85 8.76
CA SER A 57 -18.60 21.35 7.42
C SER A 57 -17.21 20.92 6.94
N PHE A 58 -16.51 20.10 7.74
CA PHE A 58 -15.16 19.65 7.48
C PHE A 58 -15.12 18.76 6.23
N PRO A 59 -14.25 19.03 5.24
CA PRO A 59 -14.24 18.37 3.92
C PRO A 59 -13.66 16.95 3.94
N TYR A 60 -13.82 16.22 5.04
CA TYR A 60 -13.34 14.87 5.26
C TYR A 60 -14.41 14.07 5.99
N LEU A 61 -14.95 13.06 5.32
CA LEU A 61 -15.93 12.14 5.87
C LEU A 61 -15.30 10.75 5.94
N ASP A 62 -15.35 10.13 7.12
CA ASP A 62 -14.68 8.86 7.40
C ASP A 62 -15.55 7.99 8.28
N PHE A 63 -16.03 6.91 7.66
CA PHE A 63 -17.01 6.00 8.23
C PHE A 63 -16.45 4.59 8.28
N ASN A 64 -16.25 4.06 9.47
CA ASN A 64 -15.79 2.69 9.68
C ASN A 64 -16.80 1.91 10.52
N PHE A 65 -17.47 0.94 9.89
CA PHE A 65 -18.49 0.12 10.55
C PHE A 65 -17.94 -0.68 11.72
N ASP A 66 -16.73 -1.23 11.62
CA ASP A 66 -16.13 -2.02 12.70
C ASP A 66 -15.81 -1.16 13.92
N GLU A 67 -15.23 0.03 13.71
CA GLU A 67 -15.00 1.00 14.79
C GLU A 67 -16.31 1.47 15.43
N PHE A 68 -17.32 1.78 14.60
CA PHE A 68 -18.63 2.20 15.04
C PHE A 68 -19.30 1.14 15.92
N ARG A 69 -19.28 -0.12 15.46
CA ARG A 69 -19.81 -1.27 16.20
C ARG A 69 -19.08 -1.49 17.52
N LEU A 70 -17.75 -1.39 17.54
CA LEU A 70 -16.95 -1.50 18.76
C LEU A 70 -17.28 -0.40 19.78
N GLY A 71 -17.54 0.83 19.31
CA GLY A 71 -17.88 1.96 20.17
C GLY A 71 -19.25 1.88 20.87
N LEU A 72 -20.15 0.99 20.42
CA LEU A 72 -21.48 0.82 21.01
C LEU A 72 -21.50 -0.12 22.25
N TYR A 73 -20.34 -0.65 22.69
CA TYR A 73 -20.13 -1.40 23.95
C TYR A 73 -21.28 -2.31 24.43
N GLY A 74 -21.99 -3.03 23.55
CA GLY A 74 -23.07 -3.90 24.03
C GLY A 74 -24.17 -4.31 23.06
N THR A 75 -24.20 -3.86 21.80
CA THR A 75 -25.14 -4.46 20.85
C THR A 75 -24.63 -5.84 20.44
N SER A 76 -25.15 -6.90 21.07
CA SER A 76 -25.00 -8.29 20.62
C SER A 76 -25.67 -8.54 19.25
N TYR A 77 -26.32 -7.53 18.67
CA TYR A 77 -27.07 -7.61 17.43
C TYR A 77 -26.41 -6.75 16.34
N HIS A 78 -25.71 -7.44 15.43
CA HIS A 78 -25.08 -6.85 14.24
C HIS A 78 -26.06 -5.97 13.44
N ASP A 79 -27.33 -6.37 13.34
CA ASP A 79 -28.37 -5.69 12.58
C ASP A 79 -28.72 -4.29 13.12
N VAL A 80 -28.74 -4.15 14.46
CA VAL A 80 -29.04 -2.84 15.08
C VAL A 80 -27.89 -1.87 14.87
N ALA A 81 -26.65 -2.35 15.01
CA ALA A 81 -25.47 -1.55 14.73
C ALA A 81 -25.42 -1.12 13.25
N ALA A 82 -25.72 -2.03 12.32
CA ALA A 82 -25.81 -1.74 10.89
C ALA A 82 -26.85 -0.66 10.61
N TYR A 83 -28.08 -0.82 11.11
CA TYR A 83 -29.13 0.19 10.95
C TYR A 83 -28.71 1.58 11.45
N LEU A 84 -28.13 1.66 12.66
CA LEU A 84 -27.67 2.92 13.24
C LEU A 84 -26.52 3.53 12.44
N PHE A 85 -25.60 2.69 11.95
CA PHE A 85 -24.48 3.12 11.13
C PHE A 85 -24.95 3.73 9.80
N TYR A 86 -25.82 3.04 9.06
CA TYR A 86 -26.33 3.56 7.78
C TYR A 86 -27.13 4.85 7.95
N LYS A 87 -27.93 4.95 9.01
CA LYS A 87 -28.61 6.19 9.35
C LYS A 87 -27.63 7.32 9.69
N TYR A 88 -26.54 7.00 10.39
CA TYR A 88 -25.49 7.96 10.70
C TYR A 88 -24.76 8.45 9.44
N VAL A 89 -24.40 7.53 8.52
CA VAL A 89 -23.77 7.87 7.23
C VAL A 89 -24.70 8.76 6.41
N GLU A 90 -25.95 8.34 6.21
CA GLU A 90 -26.95 9.09 5.44
C GLU A 90 -27.17 10.50 6.00
N HIS A 91 -27.35 10.62 7.31
CA HIS A 91 -27.52 11.91 7.96
C HIS A 91 -26.28 12.80 7.83
N SER A 92 -25.09 12.24 7.98
CA SER A 92 -23.83 13.00 7.91
C SER A 92 -23.55 13.50 6.50
N VAL A 93 -23.74 12.65 5.48
CA VAL A 93 -23.61 13.03 4.07
C VAL A 93 -24.67 14.07 3.69
N SER A 94 -25.93 13.85 4.05
CA SER A 94 -27.01 14.81 3.76
C SER A 94 -26.75 16.16 4.40
N ARG A 95 -26.32 16.16 5.67
CA ARG A 95 -25.97 17.38 6.40
C ARG A 95 -24.80 18.11 5.74
N PHE A 96 -23.74 17.39 5.39
CA PHE A 96 -22.59 17.96 4.70
C PHE A 96 -23.00 18.60 3.36
N CYS A 97 -23.77 17.88 2.54
CA CYS A 97 -24.25 18.35 1.25
C CYS A 97 -25.19 19.55 1.37
N TYR A 98 -25.98 19.65 2.44
CA TYR A 98 -26.86 20.78 2.71
C TYR A 98 -26.12 22.01 3.22
N GLN A 99 -25.08 21.82 4.05
CA GLN A 99 -24.35 22.91 4.69
C GLN A 99 -23.33 23.61 3.76
N GLN A 100 -23.07 23.08 2.57
CA GLN A 100 -22.03 23.61 1.68
C GLN A 100 -22.57 24.40 0.48
N ILE A 101 -22.28 25.70 0.51
CA ILE A 101 -22.21 26.61 -0.66
C ILE A 101 -20.74 26.89 -1.04
N LEU A 102 -19.74 26.65 -0.18
CA LEU A 102 -18.38 27.22 -0.32
C LEU A 102 -17.17 26.28 -0.23
N LYS A 103 -17.29 25.06 0.32
CA LYS A 103 -16.18 24.08 0.38
C LYS A 103 -16.56 22.87 -0.48
N ASN A 104 -15.59 22.23 -1.13
CA ASN A 104 -15.80 20.95 -1.84
C ASN A 104 -15.37 19.82 -0.91
N LEU A 105 -16.06 18.67 -0.97
CA LEU A 105 -15.61 17.47 -0.25
C LEU A 105 -14.22 17.08 -0.77
N HIS A 106 -13.25 16.96 0.13
CA HIS A 106 -11.92 16.52 -0.28
C HIS A 106 -11.85 14.99 -0.26
N THR A 107 -12.27 14.38 0.84
CA THR A 107 -12.10 12.95 1.06
C THR A 107 -13.36 12.30 1.62
N PHE A 108 -13.70 11.16 1.05
CA PHE A 108 -14.72 10.26 1.58
C PHE A 108 -14.12 8.86 1.76
N LYS A 109 -14.14 8.36 3.00
CA LYS A 109 -13.74 7.00 3.34
C LYS A 109 -14.93 6.23 3.90
N LEU A 110 -15.13 5.03 3.41
CA LEU A 110 -16.20 4.15 3.87
C LEU A 110 -15.72 2.70 3.95
N ARG A 111 -15.75 2.15 5.15
CA ARG A 111 -15.59 0.72 5.42
C ARG A 111 -16.91 0.18 5.95
N THR A 112 -17.56 -0.70 5.20
CA THR A 112 -18.92 -1.15 5.54
C THR A 112 -19.16 -2.62 5.19
N TRP A 113 -20.21 -3.17 5.81
CA TRP A 113 -20.72 -4.51 5.54
C TRP A 113 -22.19 -4.47 5.09
N PHE A 114 -22.49 -4.97 3.89
CA PHE A 114 -23.85 -5.03 3.36
C PHE A 114 -24.52 -6.37 3.63
N LYS A 115 -25.67 -6.33 4.31
CA LYS A 115 -26.57 -7.45 4.51
C LYS A 115 -27.52 -7.67 3.34
N ASP A 116 -28.09 -6.58 2.84
CA ASP A 116 -29.17 -6.59 1.87
C ASP A 116 -29.11 -5.40 0.89
N LYS A 117 -30.00 -5.41 -0.11
CA LYS A 117 -30.04 -4.39 -1.17
C LYS A 117 -30.47 -2.99 -0.67
N LYS A 118 -31.14 -2.87 0.48
CA LYS A 118 -31.56 -1.57 1.01
C LYS A 118 -30.35 -0.80 1.51
N GLU A 119 -29.44 -1.47 2.22
CA GLU A 119 -28.19 -0.88 2.71
C GLU A 119 -27.30 -0.42 1.55
N VAL A 120 -27.20 -1.24 0.50
CA VAL A 120 -26.56 -0.88 -0.78
C VAL A 120 -27.16 0.40 -1.36
N GLY A 121 -28.50 0.50 -1.39
CA GLY A 121 -29.20 1.67 -1.91
C GLY A 121 -28.95 2.95 -1.11
N ILE A 122 -28.81 2.86 0.22
CA ILE A 122 -28.47 4.01 1.07
C ILE A 122 -27.08 4.53 0.74
N ILE A 123 -26.10 3.64 0.68
CA ILE A 123 -24.72 4.03 0.38
C ILE A 123 -24.58 4.52 -1.06
N ASN A 124 -25.22 3.88 -2.04
CA ASN A 124 -25.14 4.33 -3.42
C ASN A 124 -25.68 5.75 -3.59
N LYS A 125 -26.81 6.09 -2.96
CA LYS A 125 -27.30 7.47 -2.93
C LYS A 125 -26.30 8.43 -2.30
N CYS A 126 -25.67 8.04 -1.18
CA CYS A 126 -24.63 8.85 -0.55
C CYS A 126 -23.44 9.09 -1.49
N LEU A 127 -23.01 8.04 -2.20
CA LEU A 127 -21.92 8.10 -3.18
C LEU A 127 -22.27 9.03 -4.36
N GLU A 128 -23.48 8.94 -4.89
CA GLU A 128 -23.98 9.85 -5.94
C GLU A 128 -23.89 11.30 -5.49
N PHE A 129 -24.40 11.62 -4.29
CA PHE A 129 -24.35 12.99 -3.75
C PHE A 129 -22.92 13.53 -3.57
N ILE A 130 -21.99 12.74 -3.03
CA ILE A 130 -20.62 13.22 -2.83
C ILE A 130 -19.85 13.36 -4.15
N LEU A 131 -20.16 12.51 -5.14
CA LEU A 131 -19.58 12.61 -6.47
C LEU A 131 -20.06 13.89 -7.15
N GLU A 132 -21.37 14.20 -7.09
CA GLU A 132 -21.90 15.48 -7.57
C GLU A 132 -21.27 16.71 -6.90
N LYS A 133 -20.87 16.60 -5.63
CA LYS A 133 -20.18 17.67 -4.88
C LYS A 133 -18.67 17.75 -5.16
N GLY A 134 -18.16 16.92 -6.05
CA GLY A 134 -16.80 16.98 -6.52
C GLY A 134 -15.76 16.46 -5.53
N VAL A 135 -16.01 15.26 -4.99
CA VAL A 135 -15.04 14.55 -4.13
C VAL A 135 -13.73 14.27 -4.86
N LYS A 136 -12.59 14.56 -4.22
CA LYS A 136 -11.26 14.33 -4.80
C LYS A 136 -10.68 12.95 -4.52
N VAL A 137 -10.93 12.42 -3.31
CA VAL A 137 -10.40 11.15 -2.83
C VAL A 137 -11.55 10.28 -2.36
N LEU A 138 -11.72 9.13 -3.01
CA LEU A 138 -12.72 8.13 -2.66
C LEU A 138 -12.01 6.83 -2.23
N ASP A 139 -12.25 6.40 -1.00
CA ASP A 139 -11.66 5.18 -0.43
C ASP A 139 -12.76 4.30 0.15
N ILE A 140 -13.01 3.14 -0.47
CA ILE A 140 -14.16 2.31 -0.17
C ILE A 140 -13.71 0.87 0.07
N GLU A 141 -13.99 0.35 1.25
CA GLU A 141 -13.91 -1.08 1.57
C GLU A 141 -15.32 -1.63 1.83
N ILE A 142 -15.78 -2.50 0.94
CA ILE A 142 -17.11 -3.13 1.02
C ILE A 142 -16.96 -4.62 1.26
N ILE A 143 -17.63 -5.09 2.31
CA ILE A 143 -17.79 -6.51 2.60
C ILE A 143 -19.26 -6.85 2.36
N LEU A 144 -19.55 -7.91 1.62
CA LEU A 144 -20.93 -8.39 1.44
C LEU A 144 -21.27 -9.52 2.43
N SER A 145 -22.55 -9.70 2.69
CA SER A 145 -23.08 -10.96 3.19
C SER A 145 -23.04 -12.01 2.09
N THR A 146 -22.74 -13.27 2.43
CA THR A 146 -22.75 -14.41 1.50
C THR A 146 -24.12 -14.63 0.84
N ASN A 147 -25.18 -14.08 1.42
CA ASN A 147 -26.55 -14.20 0.91
C ASN A 147 -26.87 -13.18 -0.20
N LEU A 148 -26.00 -12.19 -0.44
CA LEU A 148 -26.14 -11.22 -1.53
C LEU A 148 -25.53 -11.80 -2.82
N GLN A 149 -26.35 -12.46 -3.63
CA GLN A 149 -25.95 -13.05 -4.93
C GLN A 149 -25.74 -12.01 -6.07
N THR A 150 -25.50 -10.73 -5.77
CA THR A 150 -25.51 -9.68 -6.80
C THR A 150 -24.18 -8.98 -6.95
N ASN A 151 -23.77 -8.73 -8.20
CA ASN A 151 -22.66 -7.84 -8.55
C ASN A 151 -22.99 -6.43 -8.04
N TYR A 152 -22.19 -5.93 -7.11
CA TYR A 152 -22.25 -4.54 -6.68
C TYR A 152 -21.62 -3.67 -7.76
N ARG A 153 -22.27 -2.55 -8.07
CA ARG A 153 -21.74 -1.53 -8.97
C ARG A 153 -21.61 -0.24 -8.19
N LEU A 154 -20.44 0.37 -8.32
CA LEU A 154 -20.23 1.71 -7.81
C LEU A 154 -21.03 2.67 -8.70
N PRO A 155 -21.81 3.62 -8.15
CA PRO A 155 -22.59 4.56 -8.94
C PRO A 155 -21.71 5.69 -9.48
N ILE A 156 -20.71 5.33 -10.30
CA ILE A 156 -19.85 6.29 -10.98
C ILE A 156 -20.60 6.74 -12.24
N GLY A 157 -21.40 7.79 -12.10
CA GLY A 157 -22.20 8.32 -13.21
C GLY A 157 -21.33 8.89 -14.36
N PRO A 158 -21.93 9.13 -15.54
CA PRO A 158 -21.19 9.58 -16.73
C PRO A 158 -20.53 10.97 -16.55
N SER A 159 -19.20 10.95 -16.57
CA SER A 159 -18.15 11.98 -16.84
C SER A 159 -18.23 13.43 -16.34
N SER A 160 -19.37 14.01 -15.96
CA SER A 160 -19.45 15.41 -15.50
C SER A 160 -19.18 15.56 -13.99
N SER A 161 -19.81 14.71 -13.17
CA SER A 161 -19.70 14.76 -11.70
C SER A 161 -18.35 14.26 -11.17
N VAL A 162 -17.67 13.37 -11.90
CA VAL A 162 -16.43 12.71 -11.43
C VAL A 162 -15.16 13.49 -11.81
N SER A 163 -15.31 14.68 -12.40
CA SER A 163 -14.21 15.46 -12.97
C SER A 163 -13.16 15.93 -11.95
N SER A 164 -13.48 15.90 -10.67
CA SER A 164 -12.60 16.27 -9.56
C SER A 164 -11.91 15.08 -8.90
N LEU A 165 -12.33 13.85 -9.21
CA LEU A 165 -11.80 12.65 -8.58
C LEU A 165 -10.37 12.40 -9.08
N THR A 166 -9.44 12.36 -8.13
CA THR A 166 -8.00 12.17 -8.38
C THR A 166 -7.47 10.88 -7.77
N SER A 167 -8.15 10.33 -6.76
CA SER A 167 -7.78 9.07 -6.12
C SER A 167 -9.02 8.20 -5.93
N LEU A 168 -8.97 6.97 -6.44
CA LEU A 168 -9.96 5.94 -6.20
C LEU A 168 -9.27 4.72 -5.59
N LYS A 169 -9.66 4.36 -4.37
CA LYS A 169 -9.25 3.13 -3.71
C LYS A 169 -10.48 2.29 -3.44
N MET A 170 -10.43 1.04 -3.87
CA MET A 170 -11.56 0.13 -3.73
C MET A 170 -11.08 -1.24 -3.28
N SER A 171 -11.70 -1.73 -2.22
CA SER A 171 -11.51 -3.08 -1.71
C SER A 171 -12.84 -3.80 -1.59
N THR A 172 -12.97 -4.99 -2.17
CA THR A 172 -14.21 -5.78 -2.05
C THR A 172 -13.88 -7.25 -1.79
N LYS A 173 -14.38 -7.85 -0.72
CA LYS A 173 -13.98 -9.24 -0.37
C LYS A 173 -14.79 -10.35 -1.06
N LEU A 174 -15.87 -10.05 -1.79
CA LEU A 174 -16.91 -11.04 -2.13
C LEU A 174 -17.64 -10.84 -3.47
N LEU A 175 -17.08 -10.07 -4.42
CA LEU A 175 -17.82 -9.62 -5.62
C LEU A 175 -17.08 -9.81 -6.95
N PRO A 176 -17.79 -10.20 -8.03
CA PRO A 176 -17.55 -9.71 -9.38
C PRO A 176 -17.81 -8.20 -9.40
N PHE A 177 -16.75 -7.41 -9.49
CA PHE A 177 -16.87 -5.99 -9.77
C PHE A 177 -16.85 -5.82 -11.28
N SER A 178 -17.85 -5.14 -11.82
CA SER A 178 -17.89 -4.85 -13.25
C SER A 178 -17.73 -3.35 -13.43
N LEU A 179 -16.68 -2.95 -14.16
CA LEU A 179 -16.60 -1.62 -14.74
C LEU A 179 -17.24 -1.67 -16.14
N THR A 180 -18.08 -0.70 -16.43
CA THR A 180 -18.56 -0.42 -17.79
C THR A 180 -17.60 0.54 -18.49
N ASP A 181 -17.68 0.64 -19.82
CA ASP A 181 -16.88 1.61 -20.58
C ASP A 181 -17.12 3.06 -20.09
N ASP A 182 -18.35 3.37 -19.66
CA ASP A 182 -18.72 4.68 -19.11
C ASP A 182 -18.04 4.94 -17.75
N ASP A 183 -17.93 3.92 -16.90
CA ASP A 183 -17.22 4.04 -15.62
C ASP A 183 -15.73 4.32 -15.86
N VAL A 184 -15.12 3.61 -16.82
CA VAL A 184 -13.70 3.79 -17.17
C VAL A 184 -13.45 5.17 -17.79
N ALA A 185 -14.38 5.68 -18.60
CA ALA A 185 -14.30 7.03 -19.16
C ALA A 185 -14.34 8.12 -18.08
N ALA A 186 -15.00 7.86 -16.94
CA ALA A 186 -15.04 8.79 -15.81
C ALA A 186 -13.67 8.94 -15.10
N PHE A 187 -12.71 8.04 -15.34
CA PHE A 187 -11.41 8.00 -14.66
C PHE A 187 -10.31 8.84 -15.30
N LYS A 188 -10.63 9.66 -16.30
CA LYS A 188 -9.66 10.48 -17.04
C LYS A 188 -8.74 11.39 -16.21
N TYR A 189 -9.14 11.77 -14.99
CA TYR A 189 -8.36 12.64 -14.11
C TYR A 189 -7.75 11.92 -12.90
N LEU A 190 -7.90 10.59 -12.82
CA LEU A 190 -7.29 9.82 -11.75
C LEU A 190 -5.77 9.87 -11.84
N LYS A 191 -5.16 10.16 -10.69
CA LYS A 191 -3.73 10.04 -10.42
C LYS A 191 -3.42 8.77 -9.64
N VAL A 192 -4.32 8.34 -8.77
CA VAL A 192 -4.15 7.13 -7.95
C VAL A 192 -5.33 6.20 -8.17
N LEU A 193 -5.04 4.95 -8.52
CA LEU A 193 -6.03 3.90 -8.65
C LEU A 193 -5.58 2.65 -7.89
N HIS A 194 -6.42 2.17 -6.98
CA HIS A 194 -6.16 0.99 -6.18
C HIS A 194 -7.36 0.05 -6.19
N PHE A 195 -7.15 -1.17 -6.66
CA PHE A 195 -8.07 -2.30 -6.51
C PHE A 195 -7.49 -3.35 -5.56
N ASN A 196 -8.29 -3.79 -4.59
CA ASN A 196 -7.92 -4.85 -3.65
C ASN A 196 -9.04 -5.90 -3.50
N LEU A 197 -8.72 -7.18 -3.67
CA LEU A 197 -9.67 -8.30 -3.59
C LEU A 197 -10.84 -8.23 -4.60
N VAL A 198 -10.73 -7.33 -5.58
CA VAL A 198 -11.75 -7.07 -6.60
C VAL A 198 -11.65 -8.12 -7.71
N SER A 199 -12.78 -8.66 -8.18
CA SER A 199 -12.81 -9.45 -9.42
C SER A 199 -12.86 -8.51 -10.62
N LEU A 200 -11.88 -8.62 -11.50
CA LEU A 200 -11.64 -7.70 -12.62
C LEU A 200 -11.86 -8.43 -13.95
N ASP A 201 -12.48 -7.74 -14.90
CA ASP A 201 -12.54 -8.20 -16.30
C ASP A 201 -11.12 -8.25 -16.90
N PRO A 202 -10.75 -9.28 -17.67
CA PRO A 202 -9.43 -9.38 -18.29
C PRO A 202 -8.98 -8.14 -19.08
N HIS A 203 -9.89 -7.42 -19.72
CA HIS A 203 -9.60 -6.25 -20.53
C HIS A 203 -9.61 -4.95 -19.74
N VAL A 204 -10.04 -4.95 -18.47
CA VAL A 204 -10.22 -3.71 -17.70
C VAL A 204 -8.92 -2.92 -17.57
N ILE A 205 -7.79 -3.60 -17.43
CA ILE A 205 -6.48 -2.95 -17.31
C ILE A 205 -6.11 -2.25 -18.62
N GLU A 206 -6.40 -2.87 -19.77
CA GLU A 206 -6.18 -2.29 -21.10
C GLU A 206 -7.11 -1.09 -21.34
N HIS A 207 -8.35 -1.13 -20.86
CA HIS A 207 -9.26 0.01 -20.93
C HIS A 207 -8.80 1.17 -20.02
N LEU A 208 -8.31 0.86 -18.82
CA LEU A 208 -7.79 1.85 -17.88
C LEU A 208 -6.56 2.56 -18.44
N THR A 209 -5.67 1.84 -19.13
CA THR A 209 -4.45 2.44 -19.70
C THR A 209 -4.73 3.39 -20.87
N VAL A 210 -5.85 3.22 -21.57
CA VAL A 210 -6.32 4.13 -22.63
C VAL A 210 -6.95 5.39 -22.03
N SER A 211 -7.73 5.25 -20.96
CA SER A 211 -8.56 6.31 -20.40
C SER A 211 -7.85 7.17 -19.33
N CYS A 212 -6.96 6.59 -18.52
CA CYS A 212 -6.37 7.25 -17.35
C CYS A 212 -4.99 7.85 -17.63
N ARG A 213 -4.89 8.85 -18.51
CA ARG A 213 -3.58 9.41 -18.93
C ARG A 213 -2.79 10.15 -17.84
N LEU A 214 -3.48 10.58 -16.78
CA LEU A 214 -2.86 11.28 -15.65
C LEU A 214 -2.46 10.34 -14.50
N LEU A 215 -2.62 9.02 -14.68
CA LEU A 215 -2.36 8.05 -13.62
C LEU A 215 -0.87 8.05 -13.25
N GLU A 216 -0.60 8.31 -11.98
CA GLU A 216 0.72 8.34 -11.34
C GLU A 216 0.97 7.02 -10.59
N GLU A 217 -0.06 6.47 -9.94
CA GLU A 217 0.02 5.24 -9.15
C GLU A 217 -1.07 4.24 -9.52
N LEU A 218 -0.67 3.00 -9.81
CA LEU A 218 -1.57 1.87 -10.04
C LEU A 218 -1.29 0.75 -9.05
N THR A 219 -2.28 0.37 -8.24
CA THR A 219 -2.19 -0.77 -7.31
C THR A 219 -3.30 -1.77 -7.61
N VAL A 220 -2.95 -3.03 -7.85
CA VAL A 220 -3.88 -4.13 -8.09
C VAL A 220 -3.47 -5.30 -7.21
N GLU A 221 -4.23 -5.56 -6.14
CA GLU A 221 -3.88 -6.53 -5.11
C GLU A 221 -4.94 -7.60 -4.95
N TYR A 222 -4.53 -8.86 -4.98
CA TYR A 222 -5.37 -10.03 -4.72
C TYR A 222 -6.66 -10.04 -5.57
N CYS A 223 -6.61 -9.45 -6.76
CA CYS A 223 -7.72 -9.42 -7.69
C CYS A 223 -7.89 -10.77 -8.42
N SER A 224 -9.14 -11.17 -8.67
CA SER A 224 -9.45 -12.37 -9.46
C SER A 224 -9.85 -11.99 -10.88
N GLY A 225 -9.90 -12.96 -11.81
CA GLY A 225 -10.25 -12.73 -13.22
C GLY A 225 -9.08 -12.36 -14.15
N LEU A 226 -7.93 -11.98 -13.58
CA LEU A 226 -6.73 -11.64 -14.36
C LEU A 226 -5.81 -12.85 -14.55
N LYS A 227 -5.84 -13.45 -15.75
CA LYS A 227 -4.79 -14.39 -16.19
C LYS A 227 -3.59 -13.66 -16.77
N LYS A 228 -3.82 -12.54 -17.45
CA LYS A 228 -2.80 -11.71 -18.05
C LYS A 228 -2.85 -10.33 -17.43
N PHE A 229 -1.72 -9.82 -17.00
CA PHE A 229 -1.60 -8.47 -16.48
C PHE A 229 -0.77 -7.63 -17.45
N HIS A 230 -1.47 -6.93 -18.32
CA HIS A 230 -0.87 -6.13 -19.37
C HIS A 230 -1.09 -4.64 -19.10
N VAL A 231 0.01 -3.92 -18.91
CA VAL A 231 -0.04 -2.47 -18.76
C VAL A 231 0.59 -1.87 -20.01
N TYR A 232 -0.26 -1.58 -21.00
CA TYR A 232 0.16 -1.01 -22.29
C TYR A 232 -0.39 0.39 -22.48
N GLY A 233 0.40 1.34 -22.98
CA GLY A 233 -0.14 2.56 -23.56
C GLY A 233 0.38 3.86 -22.96
N CYS A 234 -0.44 4.91 -23.06
CA CYS A 234 -0.05 6.32 -22.85
C CYS A 234 0.09 6.72 -21.36
N LEU A 235 0.36 5.77 -20.46
CA LEU A 235 0.57 6.02 -19.03
C LEU A 235 1.94 6.66 -18.77
N GLN A 236 2.20 7.81 -19.39
CA GLN A 236 3.48 8.51 -19.31
C GLN A 236 3.77 9.07 -17.92
N ASN A 237 2.74 9.25 -17.08
CA ASN A 237 2.90 9.76 -15.73
C ASN A 237 3.04 8.65 -14.67
N LEU A 238 2.85 7.37 -15.06
CA LEU A 238 2.87 6.27 -14.11
C LEU A 238 4.27 6.12 -13.52
N ASN A 239 4.39 6.46 -12.25
CA ASN A 239 5.64 6.45 -11.50
C ASN A 239 5.73 5.21 -10.58
N LYS A 240 4.58 4.67 -10.15
CA LYS A 240 4.48 3.60 -9.17
C LYS A 240 3.46 2.56 -9.60
N LEU A 241 3.88 1.30 -9.59
CA LEU A 241 3.04 0.15 -9.90
C LEU A 241 3.19 -0.89 -8.80
N ARG A 242 2.06 -1.38 -8.29
CA ARG A 242 2.00 -2.53 -7.39
C ARG A 242 1.01 -3.54 -7.93
N PHE A 243 1.47 -4.77 -8.11
CA PHE A 243 0.65 -5.89 -8.55
C PHE A 243 0.87 -7.08 -7.62
N SER A 244 -0.20 -7.54 -6.98
CA SER A 244 -0.22 -8.77 -6.18
C SER A 244 -1.21 -9.75 -6.81
N GLY A 245 -0.67 -10.68 -7.60
CA GLY A 245 -1.42 -11.68 -8.35
C GLY A 245 -1.88 -12.85 -7.49
N ASN A 246 -3.12 -13.28 -7.72
CA ASN A 246 -3.63 -14.55 -7.22
C ASN A 246 -3.05 -15.74 -8.01
N VAL A 247 -3.40 -16.95 -7.55
CA VAL A 247 -3.14 -18.19 -8.28
C VAL A 247 -3.71 -18.11 -9.70
N GLY A 248 -2.89 -18.42 -10.71
CA GLY A 248 -3.32 -18.56 -12.10
C GLY A 248 -3.01 -17.38 -13.02
N VAL A 249 -2.22 -16.40 -12.56
CA VAL A 249 -1.59 -15.43 -13.47
C VAL A 249 -0.56 -16.15 -14.33
N GLU A 250 -0.71 -16.04 -15.65
CA GLU A 250 0.09 -16.72 -16.67
C GLU A 250 1.09 -15.76 -17.35
N GLU A 251 0.78 -14.46 -17.41
CA GLU A 251 1.60 -13.47 -18.14
C GLU A 251 1.52 -12.08 -17.49
N ILE A 252 2.67 -11.40 -17.40
CA ILE A 252 2.84 -10.02 -16.93
C ILE A 252 3.69 -9.28 -17.97
N ASP A 253 3.13 -8.29 -18.65
CA ASP A 253 3.87 -7.41 -19.58
C ASP A 253 3.57 -5.96 -19.26
N ILE A 254 4.58 -5.23 -18.80
CA ILE A 254 4.47 -3.84 -18.37
C ILE A 254 5.28 -2.96 -19.31
N LYS A 255 4.56 -2.10 -20.04
CA LYS A 255 5.09 -1.09 -20.95
C LYS A 255 4.89 0.32 -20.40
N ALA A 256 5.70 0.67 -19.41
CA ALA A 256 5.67 1.96 -18.72
C ALA A 256 7.08 2.58 -18.61
N PRO A 257 7.52 3.41 -19.58
CA PRO A 257 8.91 3.87 -19.66
C PRO A 257 9.33 4.79 -18.51
N ASN A 258 8.38 5.50 -17.90
CA ASN A 258 8.62 6.45 -16.80
C ASN A 258 8.39 5.84 -15.41
N LEU A 259 8.17 4.52 -15.34
CA LEU A 259 7.99 3.82 -14.08
C LEU A 259 9.28 3.88 -13.24
N ARG A 260 9.16 4.27 -11.98
CA ARG A 260 10.27 4.41 -11.04
C ARG A 260 10.23 3.36 -9.94
N GLU A 261 9.03 2.99 -9.49
CA GLU A 261 8.83 2.03 -8.42
C GLU A 261 7.89 0.92 -8.89
N CYS A 262 8.34 -0.33 -8.81
CA CYS A 262 7.55 -1.50 -9.21
C CYS A 262 7.57 -2.55 -8.11
N HIS A 263 6.39 -3.01 -7.70
CA HIS A 263 6.20 -4.08 -6.72
C HIS A 263 5.39 -5.20 -7.36
N LEU A 264 6.00 -6.37 -7.51
CA LEU A 264 5.35 -7.55 -8.07
C LEU A 264 5.38 -8.68 -7.05
N PHE A 265 4.20 -9.17 -6.70
CA PHE A 265 4.00 -10.34 -5.88
C PHE A 265 3.12 -11.32 -6.66
N VAL A 266 3.58 -12.54 -6.91
CA VAL A 266 2.79 -13.52 -7.69
C VAL A 266 2.79 -14.85 -6.99
N LYS A 267 1.60 -15.40 -6.71
CA LYS A 267 1.48 -16.74 -6.14
C LYS A 267 1.66 -17.80 -7.23
N HIS A 268 2.71 -18.60 -7.11
CA HIS A 268 2.93 -19.79 -7.94
C HIS A 268 2.07 -20.97 -7.48
N VAL A 269 1.73 -21.88 -8.41
CA VAL A 269 1.09 -23.18 -8.11
C VAL A 269 1.89 -24.31 -8.73
N GLU A 270 2.18 -25.32 -7.91
CA GLU A 270 2.87 -26.55 -8.31
C GLU A 270 2.25 -27.18 -9.57
N GLY A 271 3.10 -27.54 -10.54
CA GLY A 271 2.69 -28.16 -11.80
C GLY A 271 2.17 -27.22 -12.90
N LYS A 272 2.01 -25.91 -12.62
CA LYS A 272 1.85 -24.87 -13.66
C LYS A 272 3.15 -24.11 -13.80
N GLY A 273 3.61 -23.87 -15.02
CA GLY A 273 4.83 -23.10 -15.27
C GLY A 273 4.78 -21.69 -14.67
N ALA A 274 5.95 -21.14 -14.41
CA ALA A 274 6.14 -19.75 -13.98
C ALA A 274 5.49 -18.75 -14.96
N PRO A 275 4.82 -17.68 -14.48
CA PRO A 275 4.20 -16.69 -15.38
C PRO A 275 5.23 -16.04 -16.30
N SER A 276 4.98 -15.80 -17.59
CA SER A 276 5.93 -14.98 -18.35
C SER A 276 5.96 -13.55 -17.78
N MET A 277 7.14 -12.92 -17.68
CA MET A 277 7.29 -11.55 -17.19
C MET A 277 8.15 -10.72 -18.14
N ASN A 278 7.64 -9.56 -18.55
CA ASN A 278 8.35 -8.59 -19.36
C ASN A 278 8.25 -7.19 -18.76
N LEU A 279 9.40 -6.65 -18.37
CA LEU A 279 9.57 -5.28 -17.87
C LEU A 279 10.55 -4.47 -18.73
N GLY A 280 10.91 -4.97 -19.92
CA GLY A 280 12.07 -4.49 -20.68
C GLY A 280 12.03 -3.01 -21.08
N SER A 281 10.85 -2.40 -21.08
CA SER A 281 10.66 -0.97 -21.38
C SER A 281 10.82 -0.03 -20.17
N CYS A 282 10.78 -0.55 -18.93
CA CYS A 282 10.79 0.23 -17.69
C CYS A 282 12.21 0.68 -17.35
N LYS A 283 12.89 1.39 -18.25
CA LYS A 283 14.33 1.69 -18.12
C LYS A 283 14.66 2.69 -17.01
N LEU A 284 13.69 3.48 -16.54
CA LEU A 284 13.86 4.48 -15.48
C LEU A 284 13.57 3.95 -14.06
N LEU A 285 13.43 2.63 -13.93
CA LEU A 285 13.13 1.98 -12.66
C LEU A 285 14.28 2.20 -11.67
N ARG A 286 13.93 2.69 -10.47
CA ARG A 286 14.85 2.93 -9.34
C ARG A 286 14.64 1.92 -8.22
N THR A 287 13.40 1.46 -8.06
CA THR A 287 13.03 0.56 -6.98
C THR A 287 12.22 -0.60 -7.54
N LEU A 288 12.69 -1.82 -7.30
CA LEU A 288 12.05 -3.05 -7.75
C LEU A 288 11.90 -4.03 -6.61
N HIS A 289 10.66 -4.45 -6.36
CA HIS A 289 10.34 -5.49 -5.39
C HIS A 289 9.73 -6.68 -6.10
N LEU A 290 10.35 -7.84 -5.92
CA LEU A 290 9.92 -9.12 -6.46
C LEU A 290 9.73 -10.09 -5.32
N ALA A 291 8.50 -10.53 -5.10
CA ALA A 291 8.18 -11.49 -4.05
C ALA A 291 7.48 -12.72 -4.61
N ARG A 292 7.93 -13.91 -4.16
CA ARG A 292 7.44 -15.22 -4.63
C ARG A 292 7.57 -15.38 -6.15
N SER A 293 8.57 -14.72 -6.73
CA SER A 293 8.83 -14.73 -8.17
C SER A 293 9.63 -15.97 -8.57
N PRO A 294 9.09 -16.90 -9.37
CA PRO A 294 9.81 -18.11 -9.82
C PRO A 294 10.95 -17.83 -10.83
N PHE A 295 11.32 -16.56 -11.05
CA PHE A 295 12.11 -16.12 -12.21
C PHE A 295 13.61 -16.03 -11.98
N LEU A 296 14.05 -16.10 -10.73
CA LEU A 296 15.43 -15.78 -10.40
C LEU A 296 16.25 -17.06 -10.21
N THR A 297 16.73 -17.58 -11.33
CA THR A 297 18.00 -18.32 -11.33
C THR A 297 19.14 -17.31 -11.27
N SER A 298 20.33 -17.69 -10.77
CA SER A 298 21.46 -16.74 -10.65
C SER A 298 21.88 -16.14 -11.99
N LYS A 299 21.83 -16.91 -13.09
CA LYS A 299 22.06 -16.40 -14.45
C LYS A 299 20.94 -15.45 -14.91
N GLY A 300 19.69 -15.76 -14.58
CA GLY A 300 18.54 -14.91 -14.90
C GLY A 300 18.55 -13.57 -14.16
N LEU A 301 19.08 -13.52 -12.93
CA LEU A 301 19.15 -12.29 -12.14
C LEU A 301 20.05 -11.23 -12.81
N SER A 302 21.22 -11.61 -13.30
CA SER A 302 22.15 -10.66 -13.92
C SER A 302 21.60 -10.08 -15.22
N ASP A 303 21.09 -10.94 -16.11
CA ASP A 303 20.44 -10.51 -17.34
C ASP A 303 19.23 -9.61 -17.04
N PHE A 304 18.50 -9.92 -15.97
CA PHE A 304 17.34 -9.14 -15.54
C PHE A 304 17.72 -7.76 -15.01
N VAL A 305 18.67 -7.66 -14.08
CA VAL A 305 19.14 -6.38 -13.52
C VAL A 305 19.76 -5.50 -14.60
N SER A 306 20.44 -6.08 -15.59
CA SER A 306 21.02 -5.34 -16.72
C SER A 306 19.99 -4.54 -17.53
N ASN A 307 18.71 -4.89 -17.44
CA ASN A 307 17.65 -4.15 -18.10
C ASN A 307 17.33 -2.80 -17.43
N PHE A 308 17.82 -2.54 -16.22
CA PHE A 308 17.45 -1.38 -15.39
C PHE A 308 18.69 -0.56 -14.99
N PRO A 309 19.19 0.32 -15.87
CA PRO A 309 20.45 1.04 -15.65
C PRO A 309 20.43 2.06 -14.50
N PHE A 310 19.25 2.43 -13.99
CA PHE A 310 19.07 3.38 -12.88
C PHE A 310 18.53 2.72 -11.61
N LEU A 311 18.61 1.38 -11.52
CA LEU A 311 18.12 0.66 -10.34
C LEU A 311 19.00 1.01 -9.14
N GLU A 312 18.37 1.45 -8.05
CA GLU A 312 19.02 1.82 -6.78
C GLU A 312 18.65 0.80 -5.69
N ASN A 313 17.40 0.34 -5.69
CA ASN A 313 16.83 -0.51 -4.66
C ASN A 313 16.26 -1.80 -5.27
N LEU A 314 16.74 -2.95 -4.81
CA LEU A 314 16.24 -4.26 -5.22
C LEU A 314 15.81 -5.07 -4.00
N SER A 315 14.53 -5.46 -3.92
CA SER A 315 14.03 -6.41 -2.93
C SER A 315 13.61 -7.70 -3.61
N VAL A 316 14.13 -8.82 -3.13
CA VAL A 316 13.81 -10.16 -3.64
C VAL A 316 13.42 -11.04 -2.46
N CYS A 317 12.17 -11.51 -2.43
CA CYS A 317 11.71 -12.53 -1.48
C CYS A 317 11.62 -13.89 -2.17
N LEU A 318 12.50 -14.79 -1.75
CA LEU A 318 12.56 -16.17 -2.22
C LEU A 318 11.57 -17.00 -1.41
N ASP A 319 10.60 -17.61 -2.09
CA ASP A 319 9.75 -18.64 -1.48
C ASP A 319 10.19 -19.97 -2.06
N ASN A 320 11.04 -20.66 -1.30
CA ASN A 320 11.69 -21.88 -1.76
C ASN A 320 11.08 -23.14 -1.15
N ARG A 321 9.76 -23.15 -0.90
CA ARG A 321 9.14 -24.38 -0.41
C ARG A 321 9.26 -25.57 -1.35
N GLN A 322 9.67 -25.38 -2.62
CA GLN A 322 9.68 -26.47 -3.60
C GLN A 322 10.73 -26.36 -4.73
N ALA A 323 11.61 -25.35 -4.82
CA ALA A 323 12.74 -25.47 -5.75
C ALA A 323 13.82 -26.31 -5.07
N SER A 324 13.66 -27.62 -5.20
CA SER A 324 14.85 -28.45 -5.40
C SER A 324 15.61 -27.78 -6.53
N LEU A 325 16.68 -27.05 -6.19
CA LEU A 325 17.66 -26.57 -7.14
C LEU A 325 18.22 -27.82 -7.80
N GLU A 326 17.56 -28.30 -8.86
CA GLU A 326 18.16 -29.26 -9.76
C GLU A 326 19.37 -28.54 -10.36
N THR A 327 20.52 -28.92 -9.81
CA THR A 327 21.87 -28.40 -10.00
C THR A 327 22.23 -27.15 -9.18
N PRO A 328 23.23 -27.24 -8.27
CA PRO A 328 23.91 -26.07 -7.76
C PRO A 328 24.51 -25.34 -8.96
N VAL A 329 24.17 -24.07 -9.13
CA VAL A 329 24.74 -23.27 -10.21
C VAL A 329 26.24 -23.15 -9.97
N ASP A 330 27.04 -23.50 -10.98
CA ASP A 330 28.48 -23.35 -10.96
C ASP A 330 28.85 -21.87 -11.08
N PHE A 331 28.95 -21.20 -9.93
CA PHE A 331 29.25 -19.77 -9.81
C PHE A 331 30.63 -19.41 -10.41
N GLU A 332 31.54 -20.37 -10.55
CA GLU A 332 32.85 -20.15 -11.16
C GLU A 332 32.77 -19.92 -12.67
N GLN A 333 31.78 -20.52 -13.37
CA GLN A 333 31.58 -20.26 -14.81
C GLN A 333 30.99 -18.87 -15.08
N LEU A 334 30.22 -18.31 -14.13
CA LEU A 334 29.60 -16.99 -14.26
C LEU A 334 30.57 -15.83 -13.98
N LYS A 335 31.57 -16.03 -13.11
CA LYS A 335 32.68 -15.07 -12.91
C LYS A 335 33.47 -14.79 -14.18
N VAL A 336 33.53 -15.76 -15.10
CA VAL A 336 34.34 -15.69 -16.32
C VAL A 336 33.64 -14.91 -17.45
N THR A 337 32.32 -14.70 -17.37
CA THR A 337 31.51 -14.19 -18.50
C THR A 337 31.01 -12.75 -18.39
N GLN A 338 31.21 -12.02 -17.28
CA GLN A 338 30.60 -10.70 -17.10
C GLN A 338 31.53 -9.55 -16.66
N SER A 339 31.05 -8.35 -17.02
CA SER A 339 31.52 -7.00 -16.72
C SER A 339 31.45 -6.64 -15.22
N GLN A 340 31.93 -5.44 -14.86
CA GLN A 340 31.81 -4.87 -13.51
C GLN A 340 30.39 -5.04 -12.95
N PRO A 341 30.25 -5.42 -11.67
CA PRO A 341 28.95 -5.56 -11.01
C PRO A 341 28.23 -4.22 -10.89
N TYR A 342 26.90 -4.28 -10.84
CA TYR A 342 26.06 -3.10 -10.62
C TYR A 342 26.27 -2.59 -9.20
N GLU A 343 26.36 -1.27 -9.01
CA GLU A 343 26.42 -0.67 -7.67
C GLU A 343 25.02 -0.24 -7.26
N LEU A 344 24.35 -1.05 -6.43
CA LEU A 344 23.03 -0.71 -5.89
C LEU A 344 23.17 0.01 -4.54
N GLU A 345 22.26 0.94 -4.25
CA GLU A 345 22.20 1.60 -2.94
C GLU A 345 21.76 0.61 -1.86
N HIS A 346 20.72 -0.16 -2.16
CA HIS A 346 20.15 -1.09 -1.20
C HIS A 346 19.65 -2.38 -1.86
N VAL A 347 19.93 -3.49 -1.22
CA VAL A 347 19.37 -4.79 -1.55
C VAL A 347 18.69 -5.37 -0.32
N GLU A 348 17.46 -5.83 -0.50
CA GLU A 348 16.72 -6.55 0.53
C GLU A 348 16.47 -7.99 0.07
N LEU A 349 16.83 -8.97 0.89
CA LEU A 349 16.63 -10.39 0.61
C LEU A 349 15.69 -11.00 1.65
N GLY A 350 14.52 -11.43 1.19
CA GLY A 350 13.61 -12.26 1.96
C GLY A 350 14.05 -13.72 1.88
N LEU A 351 14.51 -14.29 3.00
CA LEU A 351 14.92 -15.70 3.12
C LEU A 351 13.88 -16.47 3.94
N GLU A 352 13.22 -17.46 3.34
CA GLU A 352 12.31 -18.37 4.07
C GLU A 352 13.05 -19.60 4.62
N THR A 353 14.16 -20.01 4.01
CA THR A 353 14.94 -21.19 4.41
C THR A 353 16.46 -20.93 4.40
N ILE A 354 17.25 -21.78 5.08
CA ILE A 354 18.73 -21.72 5.09
C ILE A 354 19.31 -22.10 3.72
N GLU A 355 18.59 -22.89 2.91
CA GLU A 355 19.01 -23.33 1.58
C GLU A 355 19.09 -22.15 0.58
N ASP A 356 18.45 -21.03 0.90
CA ASP A 356 18.42 -19.80 0.09
C ASP A 356 19.72 -18.98 0.17
N ILE A 357 20.68 -19.40 1.01
CA ILE A 357 21.99 -18.75 1.18
C ILE A 357 22.76 -18.66 -0.16
N SER A 358 22.61 -19.63 -1.05
CA SER A 358 23.29 -19.62 -2.36
C SER A 358 22.91 -18.43 -3.24
N VAL A 359 21.73 -17.84 -3.02
CA VAL A 359 21.28 -16.65 -3.74
C VAL A 359 21.95 -15.38 -3.21
N VAL A 360 22.34 -15.35 -1.92
CA VAL A 360 23.11 -14.24 -1.35
C VAL A 360 24.43 -14.08 -2.11
N ASP A 361 25.14 -15.18 -2.38
CA ASP A 361 26.38 -15.16 -3.15
C ASP A 361 26.16 -14.63 -4.58
N ALA A 362 25.08 -15.03 -5.24
CA ALA A 362 24.72 -14.51 -6.56
C ALA A 362 24.48 -13.00 -6.52
N VAL A 363 23.68 -12.54 -5.56
CA VAL A 363 23.31 -11.13 -5.42
C VAL A 363 24.52 -10.26 -5.10
N LEU A 364 25.40 -10.72 -4.20
CA LEU A 364 26.65 -10.03 -3.88
C LEU A 364 27.61 -9.99 -5.08
N LEU A 365 27.64 -11.05 -5.88
CA LEU A 365 28.45 -11.12 -7.10
C LEU A 365 27.96 -10.11 -8.16
N PHE A 366 26.66 -9.94 -8.33
CA PHE A 366 26.10 -9.13 -9.43
C PHE A 366 25.76 -7.68 -9.05
N CYS A 367 25.43 -7.40 -7.78
CA CYS A 367 24.77 -6.15 -7.38
C CYS A 367 25.55 -5.26 -6.39
N ARG A 368 26.76 -5.66 -5.95
CA ARG A 368 27.64 -4.95 -4.99
C ARG A 368 26.95 -3.85 -4.17
N PRO A 369 25.98 -4.20 -3.31
CA PRO A 369 25.14 -3.19 -2.68
C PRO A 369 25.89 -2.39 -1.61
N ARG A 370 25.54 -1.11 -1.43
CA ARG A 370 26.01 -0.31 -0.28
C ARG A 370 25.42 -0.79 1.03
N SER A 371 24.16 -1.24 1.00
CA SER A 371 23.44 -1.80 2.14
C SER A 371 22.72 -3.09 1.74
N LEU A 372 22.85 -4.13 2.56
CA LEU A 372 22.15 -5.40 2.39
C LEU A 372 21.26 -5.68 3.61
N SER A 373 19.95 -5.69 3.44
CA SER A 373 19.00 -6.18 4.44
C SER A 373 18.62 -7.63 4.16
N VAL A 374 18.57 -8.44 5.21
CA VAL A 374 18.06 -9.80 5.18
C VAL A 374 16.84 -9.89 6.08
N VAL A 375 15.70 -10.18 5.47
CA VAL A 375 14.41 -10.33 6.12
C VAL A 375 14.10 -11.82 6.22
N SER A 376 13.89 -12.34 7.43
CA SER A 376 13.53 -13.75 7.61
C SER A 376 12.56 -13.95 8.76
N ASN A 377 11.84 -15.08 8.73
CA ASN A 377 11.08 -15.56 9.89
C ASN A 377 12.03 -16.26 10.88
N PHE A 378 12.94 -15.47 11.46
CA PHE A 378 13.96 -15.94 12.38
C PHE A 378 13.37 -16.65 13.60
N TYR A 379 12.14 -16.33 14.05
CA TYR A 379 11.45 -17.02 15.15
C TYR A 379 11.25 -18.53 14.93
N SER A 380 11.26 -18.99 13.68
CA SER A 380 11.14 -20.41 13.33
C SER A 380 12.49 -21.14 13.26
N ILE A 381 13.61 -20.41 13.31
CA ILE A 381 14.98 -20.91 13.16
C ILE A 381 15.67 -20.87 14.53
N HIS A 382 16.39 -21.92 14.89
CA HIS A 382 17.08 -21.97 16.19
C HIS A 382 18.13 -20.85 16.29
N ILE A 383 18.25 -20.13 17.42
CA ILE A 383 19.12 -18.95 17.58
C ILE A 383 20.59 -19.15 17.12
N LYS A 384 21.13 -20.36 17.33
CA LYS A 384 22.47 -20.74 16.86
C LYS A 384 22.60 -20.78 15.33
N GLU A 385 21.52 -21.11 14.63
CA GLU A 385 21.46 -21.14 13.17
C GLU A 385 21.28 -19.73 12.60
N GLN A 386 20.50 -18.86 13.25
CA GLN A 386 20.41 -17.45 12.89
C GLN A 386 21.80 -16.79 12.87
N GLY A 387 22.58 -17.02 13.94
CA GLY A 387 23.96 -16.53 14.03
C GLY A 387 24.88 -17.10 12.95
N ARG A 388 24.62 -18.31 12.44
CA ARG A 388 25.37 -18.89 11.31
C ARG A 388 25.02 -18.22 9.99
N VAL A 389 23.74 -17.94 9.74
CA VAL A 389 23.29 -17.23 8.53
C VAL A 389 23.89 -15.82 8.49
N VAL A 390 23.75 -15.06 9.58
CA VAL A 390 24.31 -13.70 9.67
C VAL A 390 25.82 -13.71 9.55
N LYS A 391 26.52 -14.65 10.22
CA LYS A 391 27.97 -14.79 10.09
C LYS A 391 28.39 -15.15 8.66
N PHE A 392 27.68 -16.06 8.01
CA PHE A 392 27.94 -16.42 6.63
C PHE A 392 27.83 -15.19 5.71
N ILE A 393 26.75 -14.41 5.82
CA ILE A 393 26.54 -13.21 5.01
C ILE A 393 27.63 -12.17 5.28
N TYR A 394 28.00 -11.97 6.55
CA TYR A 394 29.08 -11.08 6.95
C TYR A 394 30.43 -11.49 6.34
N ASP A 395 30.80 -12.77 6.48
CA ASP A 395 32.05 -13.32 5.92
C ASP A 395 32.07 -13.18 4.39
N LYS A 396 30.92 -13.33 3.73
CA LYS A 396 30.79 -13.16 2.27
C LYS A 396 30.88 -11.72 1.81
N LEU A 397 30.29 -10.78 2.55
CA LEU A 397 30.45 -9.36 2.29
C LEU A 397 31.93 -8.97 2.37
N LEU A 398 32.64 -9.40 3.42
CA LEU A 398 34.07 -9.15 3.57
C LEU A 398 34.89 -9.71 2.40
N GLN A 399 34.59 -10.93 1.93
CA GLN A 399 35.30 -11.54 0.79
C GLN A 399 35.12 -10.79 -0.53
N HIS A 400 34.04 -10.02 -0.67
CA HIS A 400 33.73 -9.26 -1.88
C HIS A 400 34.26 -7.83 -1.84
N GLU A 401 34.92 -7.42 -0.76
CA GLU A 401 35.50 -6.08 -0.58
C GLU A 401 37.03 -6.12 -0.50
N ASP A 402 37.69 -5.10 -1.04
CA ASP A 402 39.13 -4.95 -0.89
C ASP A 402 39.44 -4.61 0.59
N GLU A 403 40.20 -5.49 1.25
CA GLU A 403 40.39 -5.64 2.72
C GLU A 403 40.86 -4.37 3.49
N ALA A 404 41.07 -3.23 2.85
CA ALA A 404 41.74 -2.08 3.45
C ALA A 404 40.84 -0.90 3.87
N HIS A 405 39.61 -0.74 3.35
CA HIS A 405 38.87 0.54 3.51
C HIS A 405 37.36 0.48 3.83
N THR A 406 36.75 -0.70 3.97
CA THR A 406 35.31 -0.79 4.25
C THR A 406 35.02 -1.29 5.66
N ARG A 407 34.22 -0.52 6.41
CA ARG A 407 33.68 -0.94 7.70
C ARG A 407 32.23 -1.39 7.51
N ILE A 408 31.89 -2.58 8.00
CA ILE A 408 30.53 -3.12 7.94
C ILE A 408 29.84 -2.93 9.31
N GLN A 409 28.77 -2.13 9.33
CA GLN A 409 27.88 -1.98 10.48
C GLN A 409 26.72 -2.99 10.37
N ILE A 410 26.37 -3.64 11.48
CA ILE A 410 25.22 -4.55 11.56
C ILE A 410 24.14 -3.89 12.44
N GLU A 411 22.95 -3.74 11.90
CA GLU A 411 21.77 -3.22 12.59
C GLU A 411 20.67 -4.28 12.62
N TRP A 412 20.02 -4.42 13.78
CA TRP A 412 18.88 -5.32 13.99
C TRP A 412 17.63 -4.47 14.21
N SER A 413 16.55 -4.79 13.51
CA SER A 413 15.24 -4.13 13.72
C SER A 413 14.12 -5.14 13.94
N ASP A 414 13.37 -4.95 15.02
CA ASP A 414 12.14 -5.68 15.31
C ASP A 414 10.95 -5.11 14.52
N ALA A 415 10.03 -5.99 14.12
CA ALA A 415 8.90 -5.74 13.21
C ALA A 415 7.86 -4.68 13.64
N VAL A 416 8.04 -3.98 14.77
CA VAL A 416 6.96 -3.17 15.38
C VAL A 416 7.11 -1.66 15.13
N ALA A 417 8.27 -1.17 14.70
CA ALA A 417 8.44 0.26 14.46
C ALA A 417 9.52 0.58 13.44
N SER A 418 9.20 0.51 12.15
CA SER A 418 10.09 1.07 11.14
C SER A 418 9.30 1.63 9.96
N ASN A 419 9.31 2.96 9.84
CA ASN A 419 8.92 3.75 8.66
C ASN A 419 9.85 3.55 7.47
N SER A 420 10.50 2.38 7.38
CA SER A 420 11.27 1.99 6.22
C SER A 420 10.36 1.33 5.20
N ILE A 421 10.95 1.03 4.04
CA ILE A 421 10.41 0.20 2.96
C ILE A 421 9.85 -1.17 3.46
N LEU A 422 10.08 -1.52 4.74
CA LEU A 422 9.78 -2.78 5.44
C LEU A 422 8.30 -3.06 5.82
N THR A 423 7.30 -2.33 5.34
CA THR A 423 5.88 -2.67 5.64
C THR A 423 5.20 -3.56 4.60
N THR A 424 5.92 -4.00 3.55
CA THR A 424 5.33 -4.68 2.38
C THR A 424 5.03 -6.16 2.55
N PHE A 425 5.50 -6.81 3.62
CA PHE A 425 5.12 -8.19 3.96
C PHE A 425 3.97 -8.20 4.96
N SER A 426 2.78 -7.83 4.52
CA SER A 426 1.54 -8.01 5.29
C SER A 426 1.08 -9.48 5.23
N ASP A 427 1.94 -10.38 5.69
CA ASP A 427 1.53 -11.67 6.24
C ASP A 427 1.77 -11.56 7.75
N HIS A 428 0.84 -12.01 8.59
CA HIS A 428 0.81 -11.77 10.04
C HIS A 428 1.96 -12.46 10.84
N GLN A 429 3.14 -12.65 10.25
CA GLN A 429 4.30 -13.28 10.85
C GLN A 429 5.33 -12.21 11.21
N LEU A 430 5.76 -12.19 12.48
CA LEU A 430 6.88 -11.38 12.96
C LEU A 430 8.13 -11.79 12.15
N ARG A 431 8.65 -10.89 11.33
CA ARG A 431 9.92 -11.08 10.59
C ARG A 431 10.95 -10.13 11.16
N GLU A 432 12.15 -10.61 11.46
CA GLU A 432 13.26 -9.75 11.87
C GLU A 432 14.06 -9.36 10.64
N THR A 433 14.64 -8.16 10.67
CA THR A 433 15.51 -7.67 9.60
C THR A 433 16.90 -7.42 10.17
N VAL A 434 17.91 -7.99 9.52
CA VAL A 434 19.32 -7.71 9.77
C VAL A 434 19.84 -6.90 8.60
N THR A 435 20.36 -5.71 8.87
CA THR A 435 20.90 -4.82 7.84
C THR A 435 22.39 -4.68 8.01
N LEU A 436 23.14 -4.94 6.94
CA LEU A 436 24.58 -4.76 6.86
C LEU A 436 24.86 -3.53 5.99
N ILE A 437 25.52 -2.53 6.55
CA ILE A 437 25.78 -1.23 5.89
C ILE A 437 27.29 -1.04 5.74
N LYS A 438 27.72 -0.66 4.54
CA LYS A 438 29.10 -0.28 4.24
C LYS A 438 29.32 1.19 4.56
N GLU A 439 30.29 1.46 5.43
CA GLU A 439 30.81 2.79 5.71
C GLU A 439 32.17 2.96 5.03
N GLU A 440 32.33 4.07 4.29
CA GLU A 440 33.62 4.48 3.77
C GLU A 440 34.45 5.08 4.91
N VAL A 441 35.63 4.52 5.16
CA VAL A 441 36.57 5.09 6.12
C VAL A 441 37.28 6.27 5.45
N VAL A 442 36.80 7.49 5.73
CA VAL A 442 37.51 8.71 5.32
C VAL A 442 38.82 8.78 6.11
N GLN A 443 39.97 8.62 5.45
CA GLN A 443 41.25 8.97 6.04
C GLN A 443 41.27 10.49 6.21
N GLU A 444 41.21 10.98 7.45
CA GLU A 444 41.60 12.35 7.74
C GLU A 444 43.07 12.50 7.35
N GLU A 445 43.35 13.21 6.25
CA GLU A 445 44.70 13.67 5.96
C GLU A 445 45.14 14.55 7.14
N GLU A 446 46.03 14.01 7.97
CA GLU A 446 46.82 14.80 8.91
C GLU A 446 47.56 15.87 8.10
N ASN A 447 47.00 17.09 8.09
CA ASN A 447 47.70 18.30 7.69
C ASN A 447 48.88 18.52 8.65
N ASN A 448 49.98 17.81 8.40
CA ASN A 448 51.29 18.09 8.97
C ASN A 448 51.83 19.37 8.32
N ASN A 449 51.36 20.52 8.77
CA ASN A 449 52.08 21.78 8.66
C ASN A 449 52.91 21.97 9.94
N CYS A 450 54.19 21.61 9.86
CA CYS A 450 55.26 22.15 10.70
C CYS A 450 56.18 23.01 9.85
#